data_AF-A0A8K0MQB3-F1
#
_entry.id   AF-A0A8K0MQB3-F1
#
_cell.length_a   1.000
_cell.length_b   1.000
_cell.length_c   1.000
_cell.angle_alpha   90.00
_cell.angle_beta   90.00
_cell.angle_gamma   90.00
#
_symmetry.space_group_name_H-M   'P 1'
#
loop_
_entity.id
_entity.type
_entity.pdbx_description
1 polymer ?
#
loop_
_entity_poly.entity_id
_entity_poly.type
_entity_poly.pdbx_seq_one_letter_code
_entity_poly.pdbx_strand_id
1 'polypeptide(L)'
;MGELNALCFTTLYYLAYFSSAGKVHGSLARAGKVRGQTPKVAKQDKKKKPRGRAHKRMQYNRRFVTAVVGFGKKRGPNSSEK
;
A
#
# COMPACT_ATOMS: atom_id res chain seq x y z
N MET A 1 66.01 6.57 -10.94
CA MET A 1 65.03 7.06 -9.95
C MET A 1 63.68 7.46 -10.58
N GLY A 2 63.22 6.79 -11.66
CA GLY A 2 62.03 7.24 -12.42
C GLY A 2 60.85 6.26 -12.47
N GLU A 3 61.06 4.96 -12.21
CA GLU A 3 60.04 3.95 -12.56
C GLU A 3 59.16 3.48 -11.39
N LEU A 4 59.53 3.79 -10.14
CA LEU A 4 58.75 3.37 -8.96
C LEU A 4 57.56 4.29 -8.63
N ASN A 5 57.45 5.47 -9.24
CA ASN A 5 56.39 6.44 -8.95
C ASN A 5 55.18 6.36 -9.89
N ALA A 6 55.31 5.73 -11.06
CA ALA A 6 54.22 5.61 -12.05
C ALA A 6 53.23 4.46 -11.73
N LEU A 7 53.73 3.37 -11.14
CA LEU A 7 52.91 2.23 -10.73
C LEU A 7 52.13 2.49 -9.42
N CYS A 8 52.60 3.42 -8.59
CA CYS A 8 51.92 3.83 -7.35
C CYS A 8 50.68 4.70 -7.64
N PHE A 9 50.75 5.62 -8.61
CA PHE A 9 49.62 6.49 -8.97
C PHE A 9 48.51 5.77 -9.74
N THR A 10 48.85 4.80 -10.59
CA THR A 10 47.86 4.03 -11.37
C THR A 10 47.11 3.00 -10.52
N THR A 11 47.78 2.34 -9.57
CA THR A 11 47.15 1.38 -8.66
C THR A 11 46.19 2.03 -7.67
N LEU A 12 46.53 3.23 -7.15
CA LEU A 12 45.63 4.00 -6.29
C LEU A 12 44.42 4.56 -7.04
N TYR A 13 44.56 4.90 -8.33
CA TYR A 13 43.44 5.34 -9.18
C TYR A 13 42.49 4.18 -9.56
N TYR A 14 43.03 2.97 -9.82
CA TYR A 14 42.22 1.78 -10.12
C TYR A 14 41.48 1.22 -8.89
N LEU A 15 42.05 1.29 -7.69
CA LEU A 15 41.39 0.84 -6.45
C LEU A 15 40.32 1.83 -5.95
N ALA A 16 40.50 3.14 -6.20
CA ALA A 16 39.47 4.16 -5.92
C ALA A 16 38.24 4.04 -6.85
N TYR A 17 38.41 3.51 -8.07
CA TYR A 17 37.32 3.28 -9.03
C TYR A 17 36.51 1.99 -8.77
N PHE A 18 36.94 1.13 -7.84
CA PHE A 18 36.36 -0.21 -7.68
C PHE A 18 35.29 -0.31 -6.57
N SER A 19 35.19 0.66 -5.66
CA SER A 19 34.44 0.48 -4.40
C SER A 19 33.05 1.15 -4.34
N SER A 20 32.62 1.90 -5.37
CA SER A 20 31.39 2.72 -5.29
C SER A 20 30.20 2.23 -6.12
N ALA A 21 30.18 0.97 -6.57
CA ALA A 21 29.03 0.42 -7.31
C ALA A 21 28.64 -0.98 -6.83
N GLY A 22 28.39 -1.12 -5.53
CA GLY A 22 27.75 -2.30 -4.96
C GLY A 22 26.37 -2.52 -5.58
N LYS A 23 26.24 -3.58 -6.38
CA LYS A 23 25.03 -4.00 -7.07
C LYS A 23 23.96 -4.39 -6.05
N VAL A 24 23.04 -3.47 -5.76
CA VAL A 24 21.91 -3.73 -4.86
C VAL A 24 20.97 -4.75 -5.52
N HIS A 25 20.85 -5.95 -4.96
CA HIS A 25 19.92 -6.97 -5.47
C HIS A 25 18.49 -6.65 -5.01
N GLY A 26 17.65 -6.31 -5.98
CA GLY A 26 16.27 -5.86 -5.78
C GLY A 26 16.00 -4.63 -6.63
N SER A 27 15.63 -4.85 -7.90
CA SER A 27 15.34 -3.72 -8.79
C SER A 27 14.00 -3.07 -8.43
N LEU A 28 13.96 -1.73 -8.47
CA LEU A 28 12.74 -0.93 -8.34
C LEU A 28 11.77 -1.12 -9.52
N ALA A 29 12.11 -1.97 -10.50
CA ALA A 29 11.37 -2.20 -11.73
C ALA A 29 9.91 -2.65 -11.53
N ARG A 30 9.56 -3.17 -10.35
CA ARG A 30 8.19 -3.61 -10.02
C ARG A 30 7.42 -2.62 -9.14
N ALA A 31 8.01 -1.48 -8.78
CA ALA A 31 7.33 -0.47 -7.97
C ALA A 31 6.09 0.04 -8.70
N GLY A 32 4.94 0.02 -8.05
CA GLY A 32 3.69 0.53 -8.61
C GLY A 32 3.01 -0.34 -9.67
N LYS A 33 3.57 -1.49 -10.08
CA LYS A 33 3.01 -2.38 -11.13
C LYS A 33 1.51 -2.64 -10.96
N VAL A 34 1.09 -3.04 -9.75
CA VAL A 34 -0.31 -3.38 -9.45
C VAL A 34 -1.23 -2.15 -9.43
N ARG A 35 -0.71 -1.00 -8.98
CA ARG A 35 -1.49 0.25 -8.91
C ARG A 35 -1.73 0.84 -10.31
N GLY A 36 -0.81 0.66 -11.25
CA GLY A 36 -0.98 1.07 -12.64
C GLY A 36 -1.83 0.10 -13.47
N GLN A 37 -1.77 -1.20 -13.16
CA GLN A 37 -2.54 -2.23 -13.87
C GLN A 37 -4.03 -2.21 -13.51
N THR A 38 -4.39 -1.85 -12.27
CA THR A 38 -5.79 -1.83 -11.84
C THR A 38 -6.55 -0.65 -12.44
N PRO A 39 -7.73 -0.86 -13.07
CA PRO A 39 -8.49 0.22 -13.66
C PRO A 39 -8.88 1.25 -12.60
N LYS A 40 -8.74 2.54 -12.92
CA LYS A 40 -9.06 3.61 -12.00
C LYS A 40 -10.58 3.85 -11.96
N VAL A 41 -11.26 3.17 -11.04
CA VAL A 41 -12.69 3.38 -10.81
C VAL A 41 -12.93 4.71 -10.09
N ALA A 42 -13.74 5.58 -10.69
CA ALA A 42 -14.17 6.84 -10.08
C ALA A 42 -15.07 6.56 -8.87
N LYS A 43 -15.04 7.45 -7.86
CA LYS A 43 -15.93 7.33 -6.71
C LYS A 43 -17.35 7.67 -7.16
N GLN A 44 -18.28 6.77 -6.92
CA GLN A 44 -19.71 7.06 -7.09
C GLN A 44 -20.18 8.08 -6.06
N ASP A 45 -21.07 8.98 -6.48
CA ASP A 45 -21.73 9.92 -5.58
C ASP A 45 -22.65 9.19 -4.62
N LYS A 46 -22.30 9.23 -3.33
CA LYS A 46 -23.09 8.64 -2.24
C LYS A 46 -23.59 9.76 -1.34
N LYS A 47 -24.87 9.68 -0.96
CA LYS A 47 -25.47 10.63 0.00
C LYS A 47 -24.63 10.69 1.28
N LYS A 48 -24.40 11.91 1.78
CA LYS A 48 -23.65 12.12 3.03
C LYS A 48 -24.39 11.42 4.17
N LYS A 49 -23.67 10.59 4.93
CA LYS A 49 -24.21 10.01 6.17
C LYS A 49 -24.29 11.11 7.23
N PRO A 50 -25.38 11.19 8.01
CA PRO A 50 -25.42 12.10 9.15
C PRO A 50 -24.29 11.74 10.13
N ARG A 51 -23.77 12.72 10.86
CA ARG A 51 -22.70 12.55 11.85
C ARG A 51 -23.24 12.76 13.28
N GLY A 52 -22.47 12.33 14.28
CA GLY A 52 -22.78 12.58 15.70
C GLY A 52 -24.02 11.83 16.20
N ARG A 53 -24.87 12.54 16.96
CA ARG A 53 -26.05 11.96 17.64
C ARG A 53 -27.06 11.33 16.68
N ALA A 54 -27.29 11.98 15.53
CA ALA A 54 -28.19 11.46 14.50
C ALA A 54 -27.71 10.10 13.95
N HIS A 55 -26.40 9.93 13.74
CA HIS A 55 -25.83 8.65 13.31
C HIS A 55 -25.98 7.56 14.38
N LYS A 56 -25.72 7.90 15.64
CA LYS A 56 -25.87 6.96 16.77
C LYS A 56 -27.32 6.46 16.88
N ARG A 57 -28.32 7.35 16.74
CA ARG A 57 -29.74 6.97 16.71
C ARG A 57 -30.05 6.00 15.57
N MET A 58 -29.56 6.30 14.37
CA MET A 58 -29.75 5.43 13.20
C MET A 58 -29.11 4.04 13.39
N GLN A 59 -27.94 3.96 14.03
CA GLN A 59 -27.28 2.69 14.35
C GLN A 59 -28.05 1.89 15.40
N TYR A 60 -28.53 2.54 16.46
CA TYR A 60 -29.31 1.88 17.52
C TYR A 60 -30.59 1.28 16.95
N ASN A 61 -31.36 2.06 16.20
CA ASN A 61 -32.59 1.59 15.58
C ASN A 61 -32.33 0.38 14.67
N ARG A 62 -31.29 0.43 13.82
CA ARG A 62 -30.91 -0.70 12.95
C ARG A 62 -30.47 -1.96 13.70
N ARG A 63 -29.85 -1.84 14.87
CA ARG A 63 -29.29 -2.98 15.62
C ARG A 63 -30.27 -3.64 16.56
N PHE A 64 -31.17 -2.86 17.16
CA PHE A 64 -31.98 -3.31 18.29
C PHE A 64 -33.49 -3.19 18.06
N VAL A 65 -33.95 -2.11 17.41
CA VAL A 65 -35.39 -1.84 17.27
C VAL A 65 -35.96 -2.48 16.00
N THR A 66 -35.26 -2.32 14.87
CA THR A 66 -35.72 -2.82 13.56
C THR A 66 -35.29 -4.27 13.29
N ALA A 67 -34.20 -4.72 13.91
CA ALA A 67 -33.68 -6.07 13.72
C ALA A 67 -34.44 -7.06 14.62
N VAL A 68 -35.55 -7.61 14.12
CA VAL A 68 -36.19 -8.78 14.72
C VAL A 68 -35.35 -10.01 14.38
N VAL A 69 -34.93 -10.77 15.39
CA VAL A 69 -34.21 -12.04 15.17
C VAL A 69 -35.24 -13.06 14.69
N GLY A 70 -35.36 -13.21 13.37
CA GLY A 70 -36.14 -14.31 12.78
C GLY A 70 -35.56 -15.67 13.15
N PHE A 71 -36.30 -16.75 12.90
CA PHE A 71 -35.80 -18.10 13.12
C PHE A 71 -34.58 -18.40 12.25
N GLY A 72 -33.49 -18.86 12.87
CA GLY A 72 -32.24 -19.20 12.20
C GLY A 72 -31.02 -18.41 12.68
N LYS A 73 -29.88 -18.57 11.98
CA LYS A 73 -28.62 -17.90 12.34
C LYS A 73 -28.68 -16.41 11.97
N LYS A 74 -28.30 -15.54 12.91
CA LYS A 74 -28.28 -14.09 12.70
C LYS A 74 -27.32 -13.72 11.56
N ARG A 75 -27.85 -13.11 10.49
CA ARG A 75 -27.04 -12.58 9.38
C ARG A 75 -26.26 -11.33 9.79
N GLY A 76 -25.05 -11.20 9.25
CA GLY A 76 -24.18 -10.05 9.48
C GLY A 76 -24.60 -8.82 8.67
N PRO A 77 -24.23 -7.60 9.11
CA PRO A 77 -24.66 -6.34 8.50
C PRO A 77 -24.09 -6.08 7.08
N ASN A 78 -23.08 -6.84 6.66
CA ASN A 78 -22.50 -6.77 5.32
C ASN A 78 -22.38 -8.19 4.74
N SER A 79 -23.42 -9.00 4.91
CA SER A 79 -23.54 -10.31 4.30
C SER A 79 -24.06 -10.14 2.87
N SER A 80 -23.22 -10.37 1.87
CA SER A 80 -23.69 -10.56 0.50
C SER A 80 -24.21 -11.99 0.36
N GLU A 81 -25.49 -12.15 0.03
CA GLU A 81 -25.95 -13.43 -0.53
C GLU A 81 -25.42 -13.54 -1.95
N LYS A 82 -24.92 -14.72 -2.30
CA LYS A 82 -24.33 -15.01 -3.60
C LYS A 82 -25.42 -15.42 -4.57
#